data_AF-X0RIE1-F1
#
_entry.id   AF-X0RIE1-F1
#
_cell.length_a   1.000
_cell.length_b   1.000
_cell.length_c   1.000
_cell.angle_alpha   90.00
_cell.angle_beta   90.00
_cell.angle_gamma   90.00
#
_symmetry.space_group_name_H-M   'P 1'
#
loop_
_entity.id
_entity.type
_entity.pdbx_description
1 polymer ?
#
loop_
_entity_poly.entity_id
_entity_poly.type
_entity_poly.pdbx_seq_one_letter_code
_entity_poly.pdbx_strand_id
1 'polypeptide(L)'
;MVTNRSDSEISAPAKKSAKAAKLKKPITPIRQRLMVTWLIWLVYRLLGLPIFINVFNPSSPDIIGGIAWQALCLVPAFILTPAILRGRSPYVLLIGSMLTLVYLGASGVVLFTRVYGSSWAEIVVYLLDFVLLLAINIWLFILLKRLPSMNNVVKQPR
;
A
#
# COMPACT_ATOMS: atom_id res chain seq x y z
N MET A 1 -72.85 -21.69 25.77
CA MET A 1 -71.38 -21.82 25.92
C MET A 1 -70.77 -20.51 25.42
N VAL A 2 -69.93 -19.90 26.24
CA VAL A 2 -69.51 -18.49 26.21
C VAL A 2 -68.34 -18.23 25.23
N THR A 3 -68.52 -17.19 24.41
CA THR A 3 -67.58 -16.21 23.78
C THR A 3 -66.12 -16.58 23.46
N ASN A 4 -65.61 -16.21 22.28
CA ASN A 4 -64.88 -14.93 22.09
C ASN A 4 -64.42 -14.71 20.63
N ARG A 5 -64.66 -13.49 20.15
CA ARG A 5 -64.06 -12.90 18.95
C ARG A 5 -62.87 -12.08 19.44
N SER A 6 -61.69 -12.25 18.83
CA SER A 6 -60.52 -11.43 19.13
C SER A 6 -59.85 -11.06 17.82
N ASP A 7 -60.02 -9.80 17.43
CA ASP A 7 -59.16 -9.10 16.49
C ASP A 7 -57.75 -9.03 17.09
N SER A 8 -56.74 -9.47 16.35
CA SER A 8 -55.37 -9.03 16.59
C SER A 8 -54.55 -9.06 15.31
N GLU A 9 -54.41 -7.84 14.78
CA GLU A 9 -53.18 -7.26 14.27
C GLU A 9 -52.34 -8.06 13.26
N ILE A 10 -52.37 -7.49 12.04
CA ILE A 10 -51.34 -7.51 11.01
C ILE A 10 -49.94 -7.65 11.61
N SER A 11 -49.41 -8.87 11.62
CA SER A 11 -47.99 -9.11 11.80
C SER A 11 -47.35 -9.14 10.42
N ALA A 12 -46.81 -8.00 10.00
CA ALA A 12 -45.80 -7.97 8.96
C ALA A 12 -44.45 -8.33 9.60
N PRO A 13 -43.77 -9.42 9.20
CA PRO A 13 -42.36 -9.57 9.50
C PRO A 13 -41.53 -9.29 8.25
N ALA A 14 -40.51 -8.46 8.46
CA ALA A 14 -39.25 -8.49 7.75
C ALA A 14 -39.17 -7.88 6.34
N LYS A 15 -39.35 -6.55 6.26
CA LYS A 15 -38.38 -5.70 5.52
C LYS A 15 -36.98 -5.80 6.17
N LYS A 16 -36.35 -6.98 6.15
CA LYS A 16 -34.95 -7.19 6.57
C LYS A 16 -34.28 -8.23 5.67
N SER A 17 -34.14 -7.88 4.40
CA SER A 17 -33.26 -8.63 3.49
C SER A 17 -32.76 -7.75 2.33
N ALA A 18 -33.49 -6.68 1.98
CA ALA A 18 -33.10 -5.76 0.92
C ALA A 18 -31.99 -4.74 1.28
N LYS A 19 -31.19 -4.98 2.34
CA LYS A 19 -29.84 -4.40 2.42
C LYS A 19 -28.85 -5.39 1.80
N ALA A 20 -29.24 -5.92 0.65
CA ALA A 20 -28.41 -6.70 -0.24
C ALA A 20 -27.10 -5.92 -0.42
N ALA A 21 -26.04 -6.51 0.13
CA ALA A 21 -24.68 -6.41 -0.33
C ALA A 21 -24.41 -5.15 -1.15
N LYS A 22 -24.05 -4.03 -0.48
CA LYS A 22 -23.08 -3.13 -1.11
C LYS A 22 -21.89 -4.01 -1.39
N LEU A 23 -21.79 -4.45 -2.64
CA LEU A 23 -20.78 -5.33 -3.21
C LEU A 23 -19.43 -4.71 -2.85
N LYS A 24 -18.89 -5.07 -1.68
CA LYS A 24 -17.57 -4.67 -1.23
C LYS A 24 -16.65 -5.36 -2.22
N LYS A 25 -16.30 -4.67 -3.32
CA LYS A 25 -15.31 -5.15 -4.30
C LYS A 25 -14.19 -5.77 -3.49
N PRO A 26 -13.79 -7.02 -3.76
CA PRO A 26 -12.87 -7.74 -2.90
C PRO A 26 -11.61 -6.89 -2.71
N ILE A 27 -11.40 -6.43 -1.48
CA ILE A 27 -10.26 -5.59 -1.09
C ILE A 27 -9.00 -6.46 -0.97
N THR A 28 -9.19 -7.75 -0.70
CA THR A 28 -8.19 -8.79 -0.53
C THR A 28 -7.17 -8.89 -1.67
N PRO A 29 -7.55 -8.99 -2.96
CA PRO A 29 -6.58 -9.14 -4.06
C PRO A 29 -5.68 -7.91 -4.23
N ILE A 30 -6.20 -6.70 -4.02
CA ILE A 30 -5.42 -5.46 -4.14
C ILE A 30 -4.45 -5.32 -2.98
N ARG A 31 -4.89 -5.70 -1.78
CA ARG A 31 -4.01 -5.76 -0.61
C ARG A 31 -2.88 -6.77 -0.83
N GLN A 32 -3.18 -7.95 -1.37
CA GLN A 32 -2.16 -8.96 -1.64
C GLN A 32 -1.15 -8.46 -2.67
N ARG A 33 -1.61 -7.80 -3.74
CA ARG A 33 -0.71 -7.17 -4.72
C ARG A 33 0.17 -6.10 -4.09
N LEU A 34 -0.42 -5.20 -3.29
CA LEU A 34 0.33 -4.19 -2.53
C LEU A 34 1.41 -4.85 -1.64
N MET A 35 1.02 -5.89 -0.91
CA MET A 35 1.90 -6.63 0.00
C MET A 35 3.10 -7.23 -0.74
N VAL A 36 2.85 -7.90 -1.87
CA VAL A 36 3.88 -8.51 -2.70
C VAL A 36 4.79 -7.44 -3.29
N THR A 37 4.23 -6.38 -3.89
CA THR A 37 5.04 -5.28 -4.45
C THR A 37 5.87 -4.57 -3.39
N TRP A 38 5.34 -4.40 -2.18
CA TRP A 38 6.04 -3.81 -1.04
C TRP A 38 7.24 -4.65 -0.62
N LEU A 39 7.05 -5.96 -0.48
CA LEU A 39 8.13 -6.88 -0.12
C LEU A 39 9.21 -6.96 -1.20
N ILE A 40 8.81 -7.04 -2.47
CA ILE A 40 9.74 -7.03 -3.59
C ILE A 40 10.57 -5.74 -3.56
N TRP A 41 9.92 -4.59 -3.36
CA TRP A 41 10.62 -3.31 -3.27
C TRP A 41 11.57 -3.24 -2.08
N LEU A 42 11.18 -3.69 -0.89
CA LEU A 42 12.06 -3.72 0.28
C LEU A 42 13.31 -4.57 0.04
N VAL A 43 13.11 -5.79 -0.48
CA VAL A 43 14.23 -6.71 -0.77
C VAL A 43 15.12 -6.14 -1.87
N TYR A 44 14.51 -5.60 -2.92
CA TYR A 44 15.24 -4.99 -4.02
C TYR A 44 16.05 -3.78 -3.53
N ARG A 45 15.46 -2.89 -2.73
CA ARG A 45 16.14 -1.69 -2.24
C ARG A 45 17.26 -2.03 -1.26
N LEU A 46 17.02 -2.97 -0.35
CA LEU A 46 17.98 -3.36 0.68
C LEU A 46 19.15 -4.16 0.11
N LEU A 47 18.89 -5.12 -0.76
CA LEU A 47 19.89 -6.08 -1.24
C LEU A 47 20.14 -5.92 -2.74
N GLY A 48 19.09 -5.91 -3.55
CA GLY A 48 19.21 -5.84 -5.00
C GLY A 48 20.02 -4.63 -5.46
N LEU A 49 19.68 -3.44 -4.98
CA LEU A 49 20.27 -2.17 -5.38
C LEU A 49 21.79 -2.12 -5.09
N PRO A 50 22.29 -2.37 -3.86
CA PRO A 50 23.75 -2.39 -3.63
C PRO A 50 24.47 -3.53 -4.37
N ILE A 51 23.86 -4.71 -4.51
CA ILE A 51 24.45 -5.82 -5.26
C ILE A 51 24.56 -5.49 -6.75
N PHE A 52 23.49 -5.00 -7.37
CA PHE A 52 23.49 -4.65 -8.79
C PHE A 52 24.42 -3.47 -9.07
N ILE A 53 24.50 -2.45 -8.20
CA ILE A 53 25.47 -1.38 -8.36
C ILE A 53 26.90 -1.93 -8.26
N ASN A 54 27.20 -2.81 -7.30
CA ASN A 54 28.52 -3.41 -7.20
C ASN A 54 28.91 -4.15 -8.50
N VAL A 55 27.98 -4.91 -9.08
CA VAL A 55 28.23 -5.69 -10.31
C VAL A 55 28.35 -4.81 -11.56
N PHE A 56 27.53 -3.77 -11.69
CA PHE A 56 27.45 -2.95 -12.91
C PHE A 56 28.30 -1.69 -12.88
N ASN A 57 28.77 -1.26 -11.72
CA ASN A 57 29.65 -0.11 -11.59
C ASN A 57 31.12 -0.54 -11.66
N PRO A 58 31.95 0.03 -12.55
CA PRO A 58 33.36 -0.34 -12.68
C PRO A 58 34.16 -0.17 -11.39
N SER A 59 33.78 0.78 -10.54
CA SER A 59 34.43 1.03 -9.24
C SER A 59 34.09 -0.03 -8.18
N SER A 60 33.14 -0.93 -8.45
CA SER A 60 32.73 -2.04 -7.57
C SER A 60 32.57 -1.62 -6.10
N PRO A 61 31.69 -0.66 -5.80
CA PRO A 61 31.55 -0.11 -4.45
C PRO A 61 31.19 -1.17 -3.42
N ASP A 62 31.62 -0.98 -2.17
CA ASP A 62 31.40 -1.95 -1.10
C ASP A 62 29.91 -2.24 -0.88
N ILE A 63 29.58 -3.54 -0.96
CA ILE A 63 28.22 -4.03 -0.82
C ILE A 63 27.75 -3.84 0.62
N ILE A 64 28.62 -4.06 1.61
CA ILE A 64 28.24 -4.03 3.04
C ILE A 64 27.88 -2.60 3.44
N GLY A 65 28.71 -1.63 3.07
CA GLY A 65 28.41 -0.20 3.24
C GLY A 65 27.14 0.23 2.51
N GLY A 66 26.92 -0.28 1.29
CA GLY A 66 25.69 -0.05 0.54
C GLY A 66 24.44 -0.60 1.24
N ILE A 67 24.48 -1.83 1.75
CA ILE A 67 23.39 -2.45 2.51
C ILE A 67 23.13 -1.68 3.81
N ALA A 68 24.18 -1.31 4.55
CA ALA A 68 24.04 -0.55 5.79
C ALA A 68 23.37 0.81 5.54
N TRP A 69 23.76 1.49 4.47
CA TRP A 69 23.15 2.75 4.06
C TRP A 69 21.67 2.59 3.69
N GLN A 70 21.34 1.56 2.90
CA GLN A 70 19.95 1.27 2.54
C GLN A 70 19.11 0.89 3.76
N ALA A 71 19.67 0.10 4.69
CA ALA A 71 19.00 -0.27 5.93
C ALA A 71 18.64 0.96 6.77
N LEU A 72 19.57 1.92 6.87
CA LEU A 72 19.34 3.19 7.56
C LEU A 72 18.24 4.00 6.87
N CYS A 73 18.29 4.14 5.55
CA CYS A 73 17.27 4.85 4.78
C CYS A 73 15.89 4.17 4.82
N LEU A 74 15.83 2.86 5.02
CA LEU A 74 14.60 2.07 5.05
C LEU A 74 13.95 1.96 6.44
N VAL A 75 14.55 2.51 7.50
CA VAL A 75 13.97 2.48 8.86
C VAL A 75 12.49 2.94 8.88
N PRO A 76 12.10 4.07 8.26
CA PRO A 76 10.69 4.47 8.22
C PRO A 76 9.79 3.45 7.51
N ALA A 77 10.28 2.83 6.44
CA ALA A 77 9.55 1.80 5.71
C ALA A 77 9.40 0.51 6.54
N PHE A 78 10.42 0.09 7.29
CA PHE A 78 10.32 -1.06 8.18
C PHE A 78 9.28 -0.86 9.28
N ILE A 79 9.20 0.34 9.85
CA ILE A 79 8.18 0.70 10.85
C ILE A 79 6.77 0.59 10.27
N LEU A 80 6.57 1.00 9.01
CA LEU A 80 5.27 0.93 8.32
C LEU A 80 4.91 -0.46 7.78
N THR A 81 5.89 -1.34 7.59
CA THR A 81 5.70 -2.69 7.04
C THR A 81 4.61 -3.51 7.73
N PRO A 82 4.58 -3.67 9.08
CA PRO A 82 3.50 -4.42 9.74
C PRO A 82 2.12 -3.82 9.48
N ALA A 83 2.02 -2.51 9.29
CA ALA A 83 0.76 -1.85 9.00
C ALA A 83 0.32 -2.00 7.54
N ILE A 84 1.27 -1.98 6.59
CA ILE A 84 1.02 -2.29 5.17
C ILE A 84 0.53 -3.74 5.04
N LEU A 85 1.20 -4.69 5.71
CA LEU A 85 0.81 -6.11 5.73
C LEU A 85 -0.59 -6.32 6.33
N ARG A 86 -0.90 -5.64 7.44
CA ARG A 86 -2.24 -5.74 8.09
C ARG A 86 -3.33 -4.97 7.33
N GLY A 87 -3.00 -3.89 6.63
CA GLY A 87 -3.85 -3.14 5.69
C GLY A 87 -5.21 -2.65 6.20
N ARG A 88 -5.46 -2.64 7.52
CA ARG A 88 -6.78 -2.39 8.12
C ARG A 88 -7.09 -0.91 8.37
N SER A 89 -6.08 -0.05 8.49
CA SER A 89 -6.28 1.35 8.85
C SER A 89 -6.14 2.28 7.64
N PRO A 90 -7.19 3.03 7.23
CA PRO A 90 -7.11 4.03 6.17
C PRO A 90 -6.06 5.11 6.44
N TYR A 91 -5.94 5.56 7.70
CA TYR A 91 -4.97 6.58 8.10
C TYR A 91 -3.52 6.11 7.87
N VAL A 92 -3.22 4.87 8.24
CA VAL A 92 -1.86 4.35 8.10
C VAL A 92 -1.49 4.09 6.63
N LEU A 93 -2.47 3.71 5.80
CA LEU A 93 -2.29 3.60 4.35
C LEU A 93 -2.02 4.95 3.69
N LEU A 94 -2.66 6.02 4.18
CA LEU A 94 -2.41 7.38 3.70
C LEU A 94 -1.00 7.85 4.08
N ILE A 95 -0.59 7.63 5.32
CA ILE A 95 0.80 7.90 5.76
C ILE A 95 1.79 7.07 4.94
N GLY A 96 1.50 5.79 4.70
CA GLY A 96 2.30 4.93 3.84
C GLY A 96 2.45 5.49 2.43
N SER A 97 1.37 6.01 1.84
CA SER A 97 1.41 6.65 0.52
C SER A 97 2.28 7.91 0.52
N MET A 98 2.12 8.79 1.51
CA MET A 98 2.96 9.99 1.64
C MET A 98 4.43 9.63 1.75
N LEU A 99 4.76 8.63 2.57
CA LEU A 99 6.14 8.15 2.70
C LEU A 99 6.67 7.60 1.37
N THR A 100 5.89 6.76 0.68
CA THR A 100 6.32 6.19 -0.60
C THR A 100 6.46 7.23 -1.70
N LEU A 101 5.72 8.35 -1.65
CA LEU A 101 5.91 9.48 -2.56
C LEU A 101 7.25 10.19 -2.30
N VAL A 102 7.68 10.31 -1.04
CA VAL A 102 9.02 10.85 -0.71
C VAL A 102 10.11 9.94 -1.26
N TYR A 103 10.00 8.62 -1.07
CA TYR A 103 10.94 7.67 -1.67
C TYR A 103 10.92 7.70 -3.20
N LEU A 104 9.74 7.85 -3.81
CA LEU A 104 9.59 7.96 -5.25
C LEU A 104 10.27 9.24 -5.78
N GLY A 105 10.10 10.37 -5.09
CA GLY A 105 10.79 11.62 -5.41
C GLY A 105 12.31 11.48 -5.32
N ALA A 106 12.82 10.93 -4.22
CA ALA A 106 14.25 10.68 -4.05
C ALA A 106 14.80 9.73 -5.14
N SER A 107 14.07 8.65 -5.45
CA SER A 107 14.42 7.72 -6.51
C SER A 107 14.43 8.38 -7.89
N GLY A 108 13.42 9.23 -8.18
CA GLY A 108 13.33 9.97 -9.44
C GLY A 108 14.47 10.95 -9.64
N VAL A 109 14.89 11.67 -8.58
CA VAL A 109 16.07 12.56 -8.65
C VAL A 109 17.33 11.77 -8.95
N VAL A 110 17.56 10.63 -8.26
CA VAL A 110 18.74 9.79 -8.51
C VAL A 110 18.72 9.17 -9.91
N LEU A 111 17.55 8.71 -10.38
CA LEU A 111 17.41 8.20 -11.74
C LEU A 111 17.76 9.29 -12.76
N PHE A 112 17.22 10.51 -12.58
CA PHE A 112 17.47 11.62 -13.49
C PHE A 112 18.95 11.99 -13.53
N THR A 113 19.65 12.04 -12.39
CA THR A 113 21.09 12.33 -12.38
C THR A 113 21.91 11.25 -13.08
N ARG A 114 21.50 9.98 -12.99
CA ARG A 114 22.18 8.86 -13.65
C ARG A 114 21.98 8.82 -15.16
N VAL A 115 20.88 9.36 -15.68
CA VAL A 115 20.65 9.48 -17.14
C VAL A 115 21.73 10.31 -17.82
N TYR A 116 22.29 11.32 -17.15
CA TYR A 116 23.29 12.21 -17.74
C TYR A 116 24.75 11.76 -17.55
N GLY A 117 25.01 10.82 -16.64
CA GLY A 117 26.38 10.54 -16.19
C GLY A 117 26.70 9.08 -15.94
N SER A 118 25.82 8.14 -16.27
CA SER A 118 26.03 6.73 -15.98
C SER A 118 25.77 5.78 -17.15
N SER A 119 26.20 4.54 -16.98
CA SER A 119 25.96 3.43 -17.91
C SER A 119 24.47 3.08 -17.97
N TRP A 120 24.05 2.54 -19.12
CA TRP A 120 22.68 2.05 -19.34
C TRP A 120 22.24 1.03 -18.28
N ALA A 121 23.16 0.21 -17.79
CA ALA A 121 22.87 -0.79 -16.76
C ALA A 121 22.43 -0.15 -15.43
N GLU A 122 23.13 0.90 -14.98
CA GLU A 122 22.75 1.60 -13.75
C GLU A 122 21.40 2.33 -13.90
N ILE A 123 21.15 2.93 -15.06
CA ILE A 123 19.87 3.59 -15.35
C ILE A 123 18.73 2.59 -15.19
N VAL A 124 18.86 1.36 -15.71
CA VAL A 124 17.84 0.30 -15.58
C VAL A 124 17.65 -0.10 -14.11
N VAL A 125 18.72 -0.23 -13.33
CA VAL A 125 18.65 -0.58 -11.90
C VAL A 125 17.86 0.47 -11.11
N TYR A 126 18.11 1.76 -11.34
CA TYR A 126 17.35 2.84 -10.69
C TYR A 126 15.94 2.99 -11.26
N LEU A 127 15.72 2.72 -12.55
CA LEU A 127 14.41 2.74 -13.17
C LEU A 127 13.49 1.67 -12.56
N LEU A 128 14.02 0.47 -12.30
CA LEU A 128 13.28 -0.58 -11.61
C LEU A 128 12.83 -0.12 -10.21
N ASP A 129 13.73 0.47 -9.41
CA ASP A 129 13.35 1.02 -8.09
C ASP A 129 12.23 2.06 -8.20
N PHE A 130 12.33 2.97 -9.16
CA PHE A 130 11.32 4.00 -9.43
C PHE A 130 9.96 3.38 -9.81
N VAL A 131 9.94 2.41 -10.72
CA VAL A 131 8.71 1.73 -11.16
C VAL A 131 8.07 0.94 -10.02
N LEU A 132 8.86 0.29 -9.16
CA LEU A 132 8.34 -0.42 -7.99
C LEU A 132 7.65 0.54 -7.02
N LEU A 133 8.26 1.68 -6.72
CA LEU A 133 7.67 2.73 -5.87
C LEU A 133 6.39 3.33 -6.47
N LEU A 134 6.37 3.51 -7.80
CA LEU A 134 5.19 3.99 -8.50
C LEU A 134 4.05 2.96 -8.40
N ALA A 135 4.35 1.68 -8.62
CA ALA A 135 3.38 0.60 -8.49
C ALA A 135 2.80 0.51 -7.08
N ILE A 136 3.64 0.61 -6.04
CA ILE A 136 3.19 0.65 -4.64
C ILE A 136 2.22 1.81 -4.39
N ASN A 137 2.56 3.02 -4.86
CA ASN A 137 1.69 4.18 -4.73
C ASN A 137 0.35 3.99 -5.45
N ILE A 138 0.36 3.43 -6.67
CA ILE A 138 -0.86 3.12 -7.42
C ILE A 138 -1.75 2.16 -6.61
N TRP A 139 -1.19 1.08 -6.07
CA TRP A 139 -1.94 0.14 -5.25
C TRP A 139 -2.49 0.78 -3.97
N LEU A 140 -1.70 1.59 -3.28
CA LEU A 140 -2.12 2.34 -2.09
C LEU A 140 -3.30 3.27 -2.41
N PHE A 141 -3.22 4.03 -3.51
CA PHE A 141 -4.27 4.96 -3.89
C PHE A 141 -5.57 4.26 -4.29
N ILE A 142 -5.47 3.14 -5.02
CA ILE A 142 -6.63 2.30 -5.34
C ILE A 142 -7.26 1.74 -4.06
N LEU A 143 -6.45 1.33 -3.08
CA LEU A 143 -6.93 0.75 -1.83
C LEU A 143 -7.59 1.83 -0.95
N LEU A 144 -7.02 3.03 -0.87
CA LEU A 144 -7.60 4.20 -0.19
C LEU A 144 -8.95 4.58 -0.78
N LYS A 145 -9.08 4.64 -2.11
CA LYS A 145 -10.36 4.91 -2.80
C LYS A 145 -11.45 3.88 -2.51
N ARG A 146 -11.10 2.67 -2.08
CA ARG A 146 -12.04 1.56 -1.79
C ARG A 146 -12.42 1.44 -0.32
N LEU A 147 -11.72 2.13 0.58
CA LEU A 147 -12.04 2.12 2.01
C LEU A 147 -13.20 3.09 2.30
N PRO A 148 -14.05 2.78 3.31
CA PRO A 148 -15.16 3.67 3.68
C PRO A 148 -14.62 5.06 4.06
N SER A 149 -15.23 6.10 3.50
CA SER A 149 -14.86 7.49 3.76
C SER A 149 -14.84 7.77 5.25
N MET A 150 -13.76 8.40 5.71
CA MET A 150 -13.47 8.70 7.12
C MET A 150 -14.43 9.72 7.73
N ASN A 151 -15.29 10.34 6.90
CA ASN A 151 -16.24 11.36 7.33
C ASN A 151 -17.63 10.80 7.71
N ASN A 152 -17.82 9.48 7.73
CA ASN A 152 -19.08 8.87 8.16
C ASN A 152 -19.14 8.71 9.69
N VAL A 153 -18.89 9.78 10.43
CA VAL A 153 -19.37 9.87 11.81
C VAL A 153 -20.87 10.07 11.70
N VAL A 154 -21.63 8.97 11.69
CA VAL A 154 -23.06 9.03 11.99
C VAL A 154 -23.14 9.58 13.40
N LYS A 155 -23.37 10.89 13.54
CA LYS A 155 -23.74 11.51 14.81
C LYS A 155 -24.98 10.75 15.27
N GLN A 156 -24.83 9.86 16.24
CA GLN A 156 -25.98 9.31 16.94
C GLN A 156 -26.63 10.49 17.66
N PRO A 157 -27.89 10.83 17.38
CA PRO A 157 -28.60 11.79 18.20
C PRO A 157 -28.66 11.23 19.63
N ARG A 158 -28.21 12.05 20.57
CA ARG A 158 -28.22 11.78 22.00
C ARG A 158 -29.62 11.88 22.55
#